data_AF-A0A8I1R7T4-F1
#
_entry.id   AF-A0A8I1R7T4-F1
#
_cell.length_a   1.000
_cell.length_b   1.000
_cell.length_c   1.000
_cell.angle_alpha   90.00
_cell.angle_beta   90.00
_cell.angle_gamma   90.00
#
_symmetry.space_group_name_H-M   'P 1'
#
loop_
_entity.id
_entity.type
_entity.pdbx_description
1 polymer ?
#
loop_
_entity_poly.entity_id
_entity_poly.type
_entity_poly.pdbx_seq_one_letter_code
_entity_poly.pdbx_strand_id
1 'polypeptide(L)' 'MAKLAGVAEGSPVRVTVKPGRIVIETETEPTLDQMLAAFDPKKHGGEAMAGGAVGVEAFANGDA' A
#
# COMPACT_ATOMS: atom_id res chain seq x y z
N MET A 1 -27.29 -14.25 5.97
CA MET A 1 -26.65 -13.90 4.69
C MET A 1 -25.49 -12.93 4.87
N ALA A 2 -25.66 -11.74 5.48
CA ALA A 2 -24.55 -10.79 5.71
C ALA A 2 -23.34 -11.38 6.48
N LYS A 3 -23.60 -12.12 7.58
CA LYS A 3 -22.56 -12.77 8.39
C LYS A 3 -21.75 -13.85 7.65
N LEU A 4 -22.32 -14.47 6.61
CA LEU A 4 -21.62 -15.47 5.77
C LEU A 4 -20.75 -14.80 4.69
N ALA A 5 -21.04 -13.56 4.34
CA ALA A 5 -20.28 -12.77 3.37
C ALA A 5 -19.13 -11.98 4.03
N GLY A 6 -18.88 -12.18 5.33
CA GLY A 6 -17.87 -11.43 6.08
C GLY A 6 -18.24 -9.98 6.37
N VAL A 7 -19.52 -9.59 6.17
CA VAL A 7 -20.01 -8.23 6.40
C VAL A 7 -20.60 -8.13 7.80
N ALA A 8 -20.10 -7.18 8.60
CA ALA A 8 -20.67 -6.81 9.88
C ALA A 8 -21.34 -5.42 9.80
N GLU A 9 -22.17 -5.11 10.79
CA GLU A 9 -22.73 -3.77 10.92
C GLU A 9 -21.60 -2.75 11.15
N GLY A 10 -21.59 -1.67 10.38
CA GLY A 10 -20.51 -0.66 10.40
C GLY A 10 -19.27 -1.01 9.57
N SER A 11 -19.22 -2.17 8.89
CA SER A 11 -18.11 -2.49 7.99
C SER A 11 -18.04 -1.51 6.81
N PRO A 12 -16.85 -0.96 6.48
CA PRO A 12 -16.67 -0.19 5.26
C PRO A 12 -16.86 -1.11 4.04
N VAL A 13 -17.55 -0.61 3.02
CA VAL A 13 -17.84 -1.35 1.79
C VAL A 13 -17.60 -0.46 0.58
N ARG A 14 -17.07 -1.06 -0.48
CA ARG A 14 -16.99 -0.44 -1.80
C ARG A 14 -18.21 -0.85 -2.61
N VAL A 15 -18.95 0.16 -3.08
CA VAL A 15 -20.13 -0.04 -3.94
C VAL A 15 -19.78 0.35 -5.37
N THR A 16 -19.95 -0.59 -6.30
CA THR A 16 -19.78 -0.33 -7.73
C THR A 16 -21.07 -0.64 -8.48
N VAL A 17 -21.59 0.35 -9.20
CA VAL A 17 -22.76 0.18 -10.06
C VAL A 17 -22.32 -0.34 -11.43
N LYS A 18 -22.90 -1.46 -11.87
CA LYS A 18 -22.74 -2.02 -13.22
C LYS A 18 -24.12 -2.10 -13.89
N PRO A 19 -24.19 -2.13 -15.23
CA PRO A 19 -25.47 -2.34 -15.91
C PRO A 19 -26.16 -3.62 -15.41
N GLY A 20 -27.39 -3.48 -14.91
CA GLY A 20 -28.21 -4.59 -14.42
C GLY A 20 -27.84 -5.17 -13.06
N ARG A 21 -26.80 -4.67 -12.36
CA ARG A 21 -26.45 -5.14 -11.00
C ARG A 21 -25.62 -4.15 -10.19
N ILE A 22 -25.77 -4.23 -8.88
CA ILE A 22 -24.91 -3.54 -7.91
C ILE A 22 -23.96 -4.57 -7.31
N VAL A 23 -22.66 -4.25 -7.30
CA VAL A 23 -21.63 -5.07 -6.66
C VAL A 23 -21.18 -4.35 -5.40
N ILE A 24 -21.25 -5.05 -4.26
CA ILE A 24 -20.82 -4.57 -2.96
C ILE A 24 -19.70 -5.48 -2.49
N GLU A 25 -18.54 -4.91 -2.22
CA GLU A 25 -17.35 -5.62 -1.74
C GLU A 25 -16.97 -5.07 -0.36
N THR A 26 -16.61 -5.94 0.57
CA THR A 26 -16.06 -5.51 1.87
C THR A 26 -14.73 -4.85 1.65
N GLU A 27 -14.55 -3.67 2.21
CA GLU A 27 -13.26 -3.00 2.21
C GLU A 27 -12.45 -3.55 3.39
N THR A 28 -11.43 -4.35 3.08
CA THR A 28 -10.51 -4.89 4.07
C THR A 28 -9.18 -4.16 3.95
N GLU A 29 -8.64 -3.68 5.07
CA GLU A 29 -7.27 -3.20 5.08
C GLU A 29 -6.34 -4.35 4.66
N PRO A 30 -5.42 -4.12 3.70
CA PRO A 30 -4.50 -5.15 3.26
C PRO A 30 -3.56 -5.52 4.41
N THR A 31 -3.21 -6.80 4.51
CA THR A 31 -2.19 -7.23 5.46
C THR A 31 -0.82 -6.71 5.04
N LEU A 32 0.14 -6.69 5.97
CA LEU A 32 1.53 -6.33 5.65
C LEU A 32 2.08 -7.15 4.47
N ASP A 33 1.85 -8.47 4.46
CA ASP A 33 2.31 -9.35 3.39
C ASP A 33 1.71 -8.97 2.02
N GLN A 34 0.43 -8.57 2.00
CA GLN A 34 -0.25 -8.13 0.78
C GLN A 34 0.28 -6.77 0.31
N MET A 35 0.55 -5.86 1.23
CA MET A 35 1.15 -4.56 0.92
C MET A 35 2.55 -4.74 0.32
N LEU A 36 3.37 -5.61 0.92
CA LEU A 36 4.71 -5.92 0.42
C LEU A 36 4.67 -6.60 -0.95
N ALA A 37 3.72 -7.52 -1.19
CA ALA A 37 3.53 -8.14 -2.49
C ALA A 37 3.07 -7.15 -3.59
N ALA A 38 2.32 -6.12 -3.22
CA ALA A 38 1.86 -5.07 -4.13
C ALA A 38 2.89 -3.93 -4.33
N PHE A 39 4.02 -3.95 -3.60
CA PHE A 39 5.02 -2.90 -3.63
C PHE A 39 5.75 -2.84 -4.98
N ASP A 40 5.43 -1.82 -5.77
CA ASP A 40 6.19 -1.39 -6.96
C ASP A 40 7.19 -0.27 -6.60
N PRO A 41 8.52 -0.52 -6.63
CA PRO A 41 9.54 0.48 -6.29
C PRO A 41 9.51 1.73 -7.17
N LYS A 42 8.98 1.66 -8.40
CA LYS A 42 8.90 2.83 -9.29
C LYS A 42 7.72 3.74 -8.96
N LYS A 43 6.66 3.19 -8.36
CA LYS A 43 5.44 3.94 -7.98
C LYS A 43 5.45 4.36 -6.53
N HIS A 44 6.02 3.53 -5.66
CA HIS A 44 5.98 3.70 -4.21
C HIS A 44 7.36 4.03 -3.62
N GLY A 45 8.44 3.85 -4.38
CA GLY A 45 9.73 4.45 -4.04
C GLY A 45 9.72 5.93 -4.43
N GLY A 46 10.53 6.75 -3.75
CA GLY A 46 10.61 8.18 -4.08
C GLY A 46 11.26 9.03 -3.01
N GLU A 47 11.23 8.59 -1.75
CA GLU A 47 12.06 9.21 -0.71
C GLU A 47 13.50 8.71 -0.84
N ALA A 48 14.16 9.16 -1.88
CA ALA A 48 15.60 9.21 -1.89
C ALA A 48 15.99 10.27 -0.85
N MET A 49 16.47 9.83 0.31
CA MET A 49 17.16 10.69 1.25
C MET A 49 18.48 11.10 0.60
N ALA A 50 18.43 12.10 -0.28
CA ALA A 50 19.60 12.74 -0.87
C ALA A 50 20.34 13.49 0.25
N GLY A 51 21.09 12.74 1.05
CA GLY A 51 21.95 13.24 2.11
C GLY A 51 23.39 13.29 1.62
N GLY A 52 24.05 14.42 1.81
CA GLY A 52 25.52 14.50 1.82
C GLY A 52 26.05 14.12 3.20
N ALA A 53 27.36 13.84 3.30
CA ALA A 53 28.00 13.68 4.59
C ALA A 53 27.85 14.97 5.41
N VAL A 54 27.21 14.89 6.58
CA VAL A 54 27.03 16.04 7.50
C VAL A 54 27.96 15.90 8.73
N GLY A 55 28.78 14.84 8.78
CA GLY A 55 29.77 14.56 9.82
C GLY A 55 31.22 14.83 9.36
N VAL A 56 32.15 14.88 10.33
CA VAL A 56 33.61 15.05 10.09
C VAL A 56 34.27 13.77 9.56
N GLU A 57 33.51 12.67 9.45
CA GLU A 57 34.02 11.41 8.93
C GLU A 57 34.32 11.47 7.43
N ALA A 58 35.61 11.44 7.10
CA ALA A 58 36.08 11.27 5.73
C ALA A 58 35.82 9.83 5.29
N PHE A 59 34.75 9.59 4.55
CA PHE A 59 34.66 8.38 3.73
C PHE A 59 35.68 8.55 2.59
N ALA A 60 36.71 7.69 2.59
CA ALA A 60 37.69 7.66 1.51
C ALA A 60 36.94 7.58 0.18
N ASN A 61 37.22 8.54 -0.71
CA ASN A 61 36.55 8.68 -2.00
C ASN A 61 36.48 7.32 -2.71
N GLY A 62 35.28 6.94 -3.14
CA GLY A 62 35.06 5.75 -3.95
C GLY A 62 35.65 5.92 -5.34
N ASP A 63 36.38 4.90 -5.79
CA ASP A 63 36.65 4.68 -7.21
C ASP A 63 35.37 4.15 -7.86
N ALA A 64 34.84 4.94 -8.80
CA ALA A 64 33.80 4.56 -9.75
C ALA A 64 34.42 3.92 -11.00
#